data_AF-X1DC97-F1
#
_entry.id   AF-X1DC97-F1
#
_cell.length_a   1.000
_cell.length_b   1.000
_cell.length_c   1.000
_cell.angle_alpha   90.00
_cell.angle_beta   90.00
_cell.angle_gamma   90.00
#
_symmetry.space_group_name_H-M   'P 1'
#
loop_
_entity.id
_entity.type
_entity.pdbx_description
1 polymer ?
#
loop_
_entity_poly.entity_id
_entity_poly.type
_entity_poly.pdbx_seq_one_letter_code
_entity_poly.pdbx_strand_id
1 'polypeptide(L)'
;NKKVIFHDASHLWGKDTFESEDAIKEEVGRKGAGVIVIGPAGERLVKFAVIENDYWRSLGRTGPGAVLGAKKVKGIAFYGDIRRQVAKPDAINKMWEELKAIGKDDPGTKKFHDEGTLQMIPVLNKAGAFPTKYWSLGTYDKWENLTIDALKTKCNVRAKACPKCFMACENLSQVIEGRHQGLRIVGPEFETTYALGGLCMIDDITEVAYLNDICDRLGMDTITVGNLAAFTIEASHRKSIGIRLEYGDVDGIAALLYKIARKEGIGAILAEGVRYAAKEWG
;
A
#
# COMPACT_ATOMS: atom_id res chain seq x y z
N ASN A 1 -2.43 32.82 -3.65
CA ASN A 1 -1.06 32.68 -4.21
C ASN A 1 -1.09 31.81 -5.46
N LYS A 2 -0.64 32.32 -6.62
CA LYS A 2 -0.48 31.55 -7.87
C LYS A 2 1.00 31.19 -8.15
N LYS A 3 1.82 31.09 -7.11
CA LYS A 3 3.26 30.92 -7.25
C LYS A 3 3.60 29.44 -7.21
N VAL A 4 4.33 28.96 -8.23
CA VAL A 4 4.99 27.66 -8.23
C VAL A 4 6.47 27.91 -7.98
N ILE A 5 7.07 27.18 -7.04
CA ILE A 5 8.47 27.32 -6.65
C ILE A 5 9.11 25.95 -6.73
N PHE A 6 10.33 25.90 -7.25
CA PHE A 6 11.15 24.70 -7.27
C PHE A 6 12.20 24.81 -6.16
N HIS A 7 12.32 23.77 -5.36
CA HIS A 7 13.29 23.66 -4.28
C HIS A 7 14.26 22.54 -4.60
N ASP A 8 15.53 22.70 -4.24
CA ASP A 8 16.44 21.56 -4.19
C ASP A 8 15.95 20.57 -3.13
N ALA A 9 15.98 19.28 -3.46
CA ALA A 9 15.54 18.20 -2.59
C ALA A 9 16.66 17.15 -2.41
N SER A 10 17.92 17.55 -2.64
CA SER A 10 19.05 16.62 -2.61
C SER A 10 19.23 15.98 -1.23
N HIS A 11 18.89 16.69 -0.15
CA HIS A 11 18.90 16.19 1.23
C HIS A 11 17.74 15.23 1.56
N LEU A 12 16.72 15.16 0.70
CA LEU A 12 15.60 14.23 0.84
C LEU A 12 15.77 12.97 -0.02
N TRP A 13 16.63 13.04 -1.05
CA TRP A 13 16.88 11.91 -1.94
C TRP A 13 17.50 10.74 -1.17
N GLY A 14 16.89 9.56 -1.26
CA GLY A 14 17.25 8.36 -0.52
C GLY A 14 16.44 8.13 0.75
N LYS A 15 15.72 9.13 1.28
CA LYS A 15 14.82 8.98 2.43
C LYS A 15 13.58 8.17 2.05
N ASP A 16 12.98 7.50 3.04
CA ASP A 16 11.71 6.81 2.84
C ASP A 16 10.55 7.81 2.61
N THR A 17 9.39 7.32 2.19
CA THR A 17 8.23 8.18 1.90
C THR A 17 7.77 8.97 3.13
N PHE A 18 7.79 8.37 4.32
CA PHE A 18 7.28 9.01 5.54
C PHE A 18 8.21 10.14 5.97
N GLU A 19 9.51 9.86 6.04
CA GLU A 19 10.54 10.84 6.37
C GLU A 19 10.56 12.01 5.36
N SER A 20 10.33 11.71 4.09
CA SER A 20 10.28 12.71 3.02
C SER A 20 9.04 13.60 3.15
N GLU A 21 7.89 13.00 3.45
CA GLU A 21 6.64 13.74 3.64
C GLU A 21 6.74 14.67 4.86
N ASP A 22 7.28 14.18 5.98
CA ASP A 22 7.48 14.97 7.20
C ASP A 22 8.44 16.14 6.97
N ALA A 23 9.59 15.89 6.35
CA ALA A 23 10.56 16.93 6.06
C ALA A 23 9.99 18.02 5.13
N ILE A 24 9.26 17.64 4.08
CA ILE A 24 8.62 18.61 3.18
C ILE A 24 7.55 19.42 3.93
N LYS A 25 6.74 18.79 4.80
CA LYS A 25 5.75 19.50 5.61
C LYS A 25 6.41 20.51 6.56
N GLU A 26 7.51 20.12 7.18
CA GLU A 26 8.29 20.99 8.06
C GLU A 26 8.87 22.20 7.30
N GLU A 27 9.55 21.95 6.18
CA GLU A 27 10.14 23.01 5.33
C GLU A 27 9.10 23.97 4.77
N VAL A 28 7.92 23.46 4.40
CA VAL A 28 6.80 24.27 3.93
C VAL A 28 6.24 25.13 5.08
N GLY A 29 6.22 24.62 6.31
CA GLY A 29 5.79 25.35 7.50
C GLY A 29 4.34 25.86 7.43
N ARG A 30 3.48 25.25 6.59
CA ARG A 30 2.07 25.63 6.42
C ARG A 30 1.16 24.54 6.92
N LYS A 31 0.34 24.87 7.92
CA LYS A 31 -0.72 24.00 8.41
C LYS A 31 -1.68 23.64 7.26
N GLY A 32 -1.97 22.35 7.12
CA GLY A 32 -2.88 21.85 6.09
C GLY A 32 -2.28 21.75 4.69
N ALA A 33 -0.96 21.85 4.54
CA ALA A 33 -0.29 21.49 3.30
C ALA A 33 -0.47 19.98 3.03
N GLY A 34 -0.95 19.67 1.83
CA GLY A 34 -0.90 18.31 1.30
C GLY A 34 0.46 18.08 0.64
N VAL A 35 1.00 16.88 0.78
CA VAL A 35 2.30 16.51 0.25
C VAL A 35 2.18 15.14 -0.40
N ILE A 36 2.71 15.01 -1.61
CA ILE A 36 2.91 13.72 -2.28
C ILE A 36 4.41 13.49 -2.47
N VAL A 37 4.87 12.25 -2.32
CA VAL A 37 6.29 11.89 -2.37
C VAL A 37 6.54 10.57 -3.09
N ILE A 38 7.77 10.37 -3.54
CA ILE A 38 8.26 9.06 -3.95
C ILE A 38 9.26 8.53 -2.93
N GLY A 39 9.29 7.20 -2.76
CA GLY A 39 10.31 6.51 -1.97
C GLY A 39 11.52 6.11 -2.81
N PRO A 40 12.49 5.38 -2.20
CA PRO A 40 13.67 4.85 -2.89
C PRO A 40 13.37 4.04 -4.15
N ALA A 41 12.24 3.32 -4.21
CA ALA A 41 11.85 2.56 -5.39
C ALA A 41 11.54 3.48 -6.59
N GLY A 42 10.91 4.64 -6.34
CA GLY A 42 10.67 5.66 -7.36
C GLY A 42 11.97 6.27 -7.86
N GLU A 43 12.87 6.62 -6.93
CA GLU A 43 14.19 7.18 -7.24
C GLU A 43 15.05 6.24 -8.10
N ARG A 44 14.92 4.93 -7.90
CA ARG A 44 15.63 3.88 -8.66
C ARG A 44 14.84 3.34 -9.85
N LEU A 45 13.72 3.96 -10.20
CA LEU A 45 12.92 3.63 -11.38
C LEU A 45 12.42 2.18 -11.40
N VAL A 46 12.00 1.65 -10.25
CA VAL A 46 11.28 0.36 -10.17
C VAL A 46 9.95 0.51 -10.92
N LYS A 47 9.64 -0.39 -11.86
CA LYS A 47 8.54 -0.19 -12.84
C LYS A 47 7.15 -0.07 -12.23
N PHE A 48 7.00 -0.50 -10.99
CA PHE A 48 5.77 -0.45 -10.20
C PHE A 48 5.95 0.41 -8.93
N ALA A 49 6.90 1.35 -8.95
CA ALA A 49 7.02 2.35 -7.91
C ALA A 49 5.81 3.29 -7.90
N VAL A 50 5.41 3.70 -6.70
CA VAL A 50 4.18 4.47 -6.47
C VAL A 50 4.50 5.87 -5.97
N ILE A 51 3.48 6.70 -5.90
CA ILE A 51 3.52 8.00 -5.21
C ILE A 51 2.70 7.83 -3.95
N GLU A 52 3.26 8.21 -2.80
CA GLU A 52 2.58 8.18 -1.51
C GLU A 52 2.14 9.56 -1.05
N ASN A 53 1.08 9.61 -0.25
CA ASN A 53 0.66 10.78 0.52
C ASN A 53 0.00 10.37 1.84
N ASP A 54 0.01 11.26 2.83
CA ASP A 54 -0.56 11.01 4.15
C ASP A 54 -0.10 9.65 4.74
N TYR A 55 1.20 9.38 4.56
CA TYR A 55 1.92 8.13 4.88
C TYR A 55 1.48 6.90 4.07
N TRP A 56 0.19 6.56 4.09
CA TRP A 56 -0.31 5.25 3.62
C TRP A 56 -1.20 5.30 2.37
N ARG A 57 -1.32 6.46 1.71
CA ARG A 57 -2.17 6.61 0.53
C ARG A 57 -1.35 6.56 -0.74
N SER A 58 -1.55 5.48 -1.48
CA SER A 58 -0.78 5.23 -2.70
C SER A 58 -1.55 5.58 -3.98
N LEU A 59 -0.92 6.33 -4.88
CA LEU A 59 -1.22 6.27 -6.31
C LEU A 59 -0.52 5.02 -6.87
N GLY A 60 -1.16 3.88 -6.62
CA GLY A 60 -0.45 2.63 -6.34
C GLY A 60 -0.01 1.77 -7.52
N ARG A 61 -0.40 2.04 -8.78
CA ARG A 61 -0.15 1.10 -9.88
C ARG A 61 0.32 1.78 -11.15
N THR A 62 0.96 1.01 -12.04
CA THR A 62 1.47 1.45 -13.36
C THR A 62 2.71 2.33 -13.35
N GLY A 63 3.42 2.39 -12.22
CA GLY A 63 4.73 3.04 -12.12
C GLY A 63 4.76 4.58 -12.09
N PRO A 64 3.75 5.31 -11.56
CA PRO A 64 3.80 6.78 -11.53
C PRO A 64 4.97 7.30 -10.68
N GLY A 65 5.38 6.57 -9.63
CA GLY A 65 6.54 6.90 -8.82
C GLY A 65 7.84 6.85 -9.61
N ALA A 66 7.99 5.88 -10.52
CA ALA A 66 9.15 5.80 -11.42
C ALA A 66 9.16 6.95 -12.42
N VAL A 67 7.99 7.42 -12.88
CA VAL A 67 7.90 8.59 -13.77
C VAL A 67 8.35 9.86 -13.06
N LEU A 68 7.94 10.07 -11.80
CA LEU A 68 8.42 11.20 -10.99
C LEU A 68 9.92 11.09 -10.72
N GLY A 69 10.41 9.90 -10.36
CA GLY A 69 11.82 9.63 -10.14
C GLY A 69 12.68 9.90 -11.38
N ALA A 70 12.21 9.52 -12.57
CA ALA A 70 12.89 9.80 -13.84
C ALA A 70 13.00 11.31 -14.12
N LYS A 71 12.07 12.10 -13.58
CA LYS A 71 12.08 13.57 -13.66
C LYS A 71 12.84 14.22 -12.50
N LYS A 72 13.45 13.43 -11.60
CA LYS A 72 14.13 13.89 -10.38
C LYS A 72 13.22 14.74 -9.48
N VAL A 73 11.95 14.37 -9.38
CA VAL A 73 10.98 15.03 -8.49
C VAL A 73 10.76 14.15 -7.27
N LYS A 74 11.31 14.56 -6.11
CA LYS A 74 11.17 13.82 -4.84
C LYS A 74 9.76 13.91 -4.25
N GLY A 75 9.13 15.08 -4.37
CA GLY A 75 7.79 15.32 -3.86
C GLY A 75 7.22 16.65 -4.31
N ILE A 76 5.93 16.83 -4.07
CA ILE A 76 5.19 18.05 -4.40
C ILE A 76 4.33 18.42 -3.21
N ALA A 77 4.53 19.62 -2.67
CA ALA A 77 3.67 20.20 -1.65
C ALA A 77 2.66 21.16 -2.28
N PHE A 78 1.42 21.11 -1.81
CA PHE A 78 0.36 22.02 -2.22
C PHE A 78 -0.41 22.53 -1.01
N TYR A 79 -0.61 23.85 -0.97
CA TYR A 79 -1.38 24.53 0.07
C TYR A 79 -2.04 25.78 -0.51
N GLY A 80 -3.18 26.15 0.06
CA GLY A 80 -3.92 27.33 -0.37
C GLY A 80 -5.31 27.35 0.23
N ASP A 81 -5.93 28.53 0.20
CA ASP A 81 -7.22 28.86 0.80
C ASP A 81 -8.24 29.36 -0.23
N ILE A 82 -7.88 29.32 -1.52
CA ILE A 82 -8.76 29.71 -2.62
C ILE A 82 -10.00 28.83 -2.59
N ARG A 83 -11.16 29.46 -2.39
CA ARG A 83 -12.46 28.78 -2.46
C ARG A 83 -12.83 28.52 -3.91
N ARG A 84 -13.22 27.28 -4.19
CA ARG A 84 -13.73 26.88 -5.51
C ARG A 84 -15.08 27.56 -5.75
N GLN A 85 -15.28 28.14 -6.92
CA GLN A 85 -16.61 28.60 -7.34
C GLN A 85 -17.44 27.40 -7.76
N VAL A 86 -18.61 27.26 -7.16
CA VAL A 86 -19.56 26.19 -7.45
C VAL A 86 -20.71 26.79 -8.25
N ALA A 87 -21.01 26.22 -9.42
CA ALA A 87 -22.05 26.76 -10.31
C ALA A 87 -23.46 26.76 -9.68
N LYS A 88 -23.77 25.74 -8.85
CA LYS A 88 -25.04 25.59 -8.14
C LYS A 88 -24.80 25.12 -6.70
N PRO A 89 -24.46 26.03 -5.75
CA PRO A 89 -24.11 25.66 -4.38
C PRO A 89 -25.21 24.85 -3.67
N ASP A 90 -26.47 25.28 -3.80
CA ASP A 90 -27.61 24.62 -3.16
C ASP A 90 -27.82 23.20 -3.69
N ALA A 91 -27.57 22.96 -4.98
CA ALA A 91 -27.69 21.64 -5.57
C ALA A 91 -26.61 20.67 -5.04
N ILE A 92 -25.37 21.13 -4.89
CA ILE A 92 -24.29 20.31 -4.30
C ILE A 92 -24.59 20.02 -2.83
N ASN A 93 -25.05 21.02 -2.06
CA ASN A 93 -25.39 20.83 -0.65
C ASN A 93 -26.53 19.82 -0.49
N LYS A 94 -27.59 19.95 -1.30
CA LYS A 94 -28.70 19.00 -1.32
C LYS A 94 -28.23 17.59 -1.66
N MET A 95 -27.44 17.42 -2.72
CA MET A 95 -26.87 16.12 -3.10
C MET A 95 -26.02 15.52 -1.98
N TRP A 96 -25.21 16.33 -1.29
CA TRP A 96 -24.39 15.86 -0.17
C TRP A 96 -25.23 15.37 1.00
N GLU A 97 -26.27 16.11 1.40
CA GLU A 97 -27.16 15.69 2.49
C GLU A 97 -27.95 14.43 2.11
N GLU A 98 -28.41 14.31 0.85
CA GLU A 98 -29.07 13.10 0.35
C GLU A 98 -28.13 11.88 0.36
N LEU A 99 -26.90 12.02 -0.16
CA LEU A 99 -25.89 10.95 -0.16
C LEU A 99 -25.54 10.51 1.26
N LYS A 100 -25.39 11.47 2.17
CA LYS A 100 -25.10 11.18 3.58
C LYS A 100 -26.28 10.48 4.26
N ALA A 101 -27.51 10.87 3.96
CA ALA A 101 -28.71 10.22 4.49
C ALA A 101 -28.82 8.78 4.00
N ILE A 102 -28.58 8.53 2.70
CA ILE A 102 -28.55 7.19 2.11
C ILE A 102 -27.44 6.35 2.76
N GLY A 103 -26.22 6.87 2.84
CA GLY A 103 -25.06 6.15 3.35
C GLY A 103 -25.15 5.81 4.84
N LYS A 104 -25.90 6.58 5.63
CA LYS A 104 -26.03 6.38 7.08
C LYS A 104 -26.62 5.01 7.44
N ASP A 105 -27.66 4.60 6.72
CA ASP A 105 -28.40 3.36 6.99
C ASP A 105 -28.13 2.27 5.94
N ASP A 106 -27.24 2.53 4.98
CA ASP A 106 -26.83 1.57 3.95
C ASP A 106 -25.95 0.44 4.54
N PRO A 107 -26.36 -0.83 4.41
CA PRO A 107 -25.58 -1.97 4.92
C PRO A 107 -24.18 -2.08 4.31
N GLY A 108 -24.01 -1.70 3.04
CA GLY A 108 -22.72 -1.72 2.37
C GLY A 108 -21.74 -0.72 2.99
N THR A 109 -22.19 0.50 3.21
CA THR A 109 -21.43 1.58 3.87
C THR A 109 -21.04 1.18 5.28
N LYS A 110 -21.97 0.63 6.07
CA LYS A 110 -21.69 0.10 7.40
C LYS A 110 -20.61 -0.99 7.36
N LYS A 111 -20.70 -1.91 6.40
CA LYS A 111 -19.73 -3.01 6.28
C LYS A 111 -18.33 -2.51 5.90
N PHE A 112 -18.22 -1.56 4.97
CA PHE A 112 -16.94 -0.91 4.68
C PHE A 112 -16.40 -0.13 5.87
N HIS A 113 -17.25 0.55 6.64
CA HIS A 113 -16.84 1.25 7.85
C HIS A 113 -16.29 0.29 8.93
N ASP A 114 -16.99 -0.83 9.16
CA ASP A 114 -16.71 -1.75 10.26
C ASP A 114 -15.59 -2.75 9.93
N GLU A 115 -15.40 -3.08 8.66
CA GLU A 115 -14.50 -4.14 8.18
C GLU A 115 -13.45 -3.68 7.15
N GLY A 116 -13.61 -2.50 6.57
CA GLY A 116 -12.82 -2.06 5.44
C GLY A 116 -12.98 -2.99 4.23
N THR A 117 -11.90 -3.14 3.47
CA THR A 117 -11.86 -4.05 2.31
C THR A 117 -11.65 -5.51 2.70
N LEU A 118 -11.13 -5.80 3.91
CA LEU A 118 -10.88 -7.17 4.41
C LEU A 118 -12.15 -8.04 4.46
N GLN A 119 -13.33 -7.42 4.44
CA GLN A 119 -14.62 -8.10 4.26
C GLN A 119 -14.68 -9.04 3.04
N MET A 120 -13.80 -8.85 2.05
CA MET A 120 -13.74 -9.64 0.83
C MET A 120 -13.07 -11.00 1.01
N ILE A 121 -12.22 -11.17 2.02
CA ILE A 121 -11.49 -12.42 2.28
C ILE A 121 -12.45 -13.60 2.52
N PRO A 122 -13.40 -13.55 3.49
CA PRO A 122 -14.36 -14.63 3.69
C PRO A 122 -15.22 -14.90 2.45
N VAL A 123 -15.61 -13.85 1.72
CA VAL A 123 -16.45 -13.97 0.53
C VAL A 123 -15.73 -14.75 -0.55
N LEU A 124 -14.49 -14.36 -0.87
CA LEU A 124 -13.72 -14.98 -1.94
C LEU A 124 -13.22 -16.37 -1.55
N ASN A 125 -12.84 -16.59 -0.29
CA ASN A 125 -12.38 -17.91 0.15
C ASN A 125 -13.53 -18.94 0.08
N LYS A 126 -14.73 -18.59 0.55
CA LYS A 126 -15.90 -19.46 0.44
C LYS A 126 -16.35 -19.70 -1.00
N ALA A 127 -16.09 -18.75 -1.89
CA ALA A 127 -16.36 -18.88 -3.33
C ALA A 127 -15.28 -19.68 -4.10
N GLY A 128 -14.18 -20.11 -3.46
CA GLY A 128 -13.07 -20.76 -4.14
C GLY A 128 -12.25 -19.82 -5.03
N ALA A 129 -12.24 -18.53 -4.71
CA ALA A 129 -11.62 -17.46 -5.50
C ALA A 129 -10.62 -16.60 -4.70
N PHE A 130 -10.20 -17.01 -3.50
CA PHE A 130 -9.17 -16.31 -2.73
C PHE A 130 -7.77 -16.66 -3.26
N PRO A 131 -7.01 -15.70 -3.82
CA PRO A 131 -5.72 -16.01 -4.44
C PRO A 131 -4.72 -16.58 -3.44
N THR A 132 -4.34 -17.84 -3.64
CA THR A 132 -3.53 -18.59 -2.67
C THR A 132 -2.39 -19.32 -3.36
N LYS A 133 -1.22 -19.35 -2.72
CA LYS A 133 -0.03 -20.10 -3.17
C LYS A 133 0.32 -19.85 -4.64
N TYR A 134 0.74 -18.62 -4.95
CA TYR A 134 0.97 -18.14 -6.32
C TYR A 134 -0.11 -18.59 -7.34
N TRP A 135 -1.38 -18.30 -7.03
CA TRP A 135 -2.53 -18.61 -7.89
C TRP A 135 -2.78 -20.10 -8.17
N SER A 136 -2.03 -21.02 -7.56
CA SER A 136 -2.24 -22.46 -7.73
C SER A 136 -3.45 -22.98 -6.96
N LEU A 137 -3.92 -22.22 -5.97
CA LEU A 137 -5.08 -22.52 -5.13
C LEU A 137 -6.06 -21.33 -5.10
N GLY A 138 -7.35 -21.65 -5.05
CA GLY A 138 -8.44 -20.67 -4.90
C GLY A 138 -8.95 -20.52 -3.46
N THR A 139 -8.37 -21.26 -2.51
CA THR A 139 -8.73 -21.23 -1.10
C THR A 139 -7.48 -21.35 -0.23
N TYR A 140 -7.49 -20.70 0.92
CA TYR A 140 -6.51 -20.90 1.98
C TYR A 140 -7.21 -21.48 3.21
N ASP A 141 -6.61 -22.49 3.82
CA ASP A 141 -7.14 -23.14 5.03
C ASP A 141 -7.02 -22.26 6.28
N LYS A 142 -6.06 -21.34 6.31
CA LYS A 142 -5.84 -20.39 7.42
C LYS A 142 -6.31 -18.97 7.13
N TRP A 143 -7.24 -18.80 6.19
CA TRP A 143 -7.75 -17.49 5.78
C TRP A 143 -8.35 -16.68 6.95
N GLU A 144 -8.89 -17.34 8.00
CA GLU A 144 -9.43 -16.65 9.17
C GLU A 144 -8.41 -15.74 9.86
N ASN A 145 -7.12 -16.12 9.84
CA ASN A 145 -6.04 -15.33 10.43
C ASN A 145 -5.72 -14.03 9.66
N LEU A 146 -6.29 -13.86 8.48
CA LEU A 146 -6.09 -12.71 7.60
C LEU A 146 -7.29 -11.75 7.58
N THR A 147 -8.31 -12.00 8.40
CA THR A 147 -9.56 -11.23 8.41
C THR A 147 -9.48 -9.96 9.27
N ILE A 148 -10.51 -9.12 9.18
CA ILE A 148 -10.70 -8.00 10.10
C ILE A 148 -10.77 -8.46 11.56
N ASP A 149 -11.37 -9.62 11.86
CA ASP A 149 -11.49 -10.11 13.23
C ASP A 149 -10.12 -10.45 13.80
N ALA A 150 -9.28 -11.15 13.02
CA ALA A 150 -7.89 -11.40 13.39
C ALA A 150 -7.09 -10.09 13.58
N LEU A 151 -7.32 -9.09 12.73
CA LEU A 151 -6.70 -7.78 12.87
C LEU A 151 -7.12 -7.09 14.17
N LYS A 152 -8.43 -7.09 14.51
CA LYS A 152 -8.96 -6.51 15.75
C LYS A 152 -8.49 -7.23 17.01
N THR A 153 -8.18 -8.52 16.94
CA THR A 153 -7.57 -9.25 18.06
C THR A 153 -6.12 -8.84 18.30
N LYS A 154 -5.36 -8.57 17.25
CA LYS A 154 -3.91 -8.30 17.34
C LYS A 154 -3.53 -6.80 17.27
N CYS A 155 -4.49 -5.94 16.98
CA CYS A 155 -4.27 -4.50 16.77
C CYS A 155 -5.36 -3.65 17.43
N ASN A 156 -4.97 -2.47 17.90
CA ASN A 156 -5.91 -1.38 18.17
C ASN A 156 -6.37 -0.80 16.82
N VAL A 157 -7.54 -1.21 16.34
CA VAL A 157 -8.09 -0.79 15.05
C VAL A 157 -9.13 0.32 15.24
N ARG A 158 -9.03 1.38 14.43
CA ARG A 158 -10.06 2.40 14.32
C ARG A 158 -10.32 2.76 12.86
N ALA A 159 -11.59 3.00 12.53
CA ALA A 159 -11.97 3.53 11.23
C ALA A 159 -11.33 4.92 11.02
N LYS A 160 -10.79 5.16 9.83
CA LYS A 160 -10.26 6.45 9.39
C LYS A 160 -10.86 6.82 8.04
N ALA A 161 -11.08 8.12 7.83
CA ALA A 161 -11.69 8.61 6.61
C ALA A 161 -10.69 9.40 5.76
N CYS A 162 -10.81 9.26 4.43
CA CYS A 162 -10.33 10.29 3.51
C CYS A 162 -11.01 11.63 3.82
N PRO A 163 -10.43 12.77 3.41
CA PRO A 163 -11.08 14.07 3.52
C PRO A 163 -12.52 14.05 2.96
N LYS A 164 -13.49 14.42 3.81
CA LYS A 164 -14.93 14.51 3.50
C LYS A 164 -15.61 13.18 3.14
N CYS A 165 -14.96 12.04 3.33
CA CYS A 165 -15.60 10.74 3.12
C CYS A 165 -16.46 10.36 4.35
N PHE A 166 -17.71 9.98 4.14
CA PHE A 166 -18.59 9.49 5.22
C PHE A 166 -18.44 7.99 5.50
N MET A 167 -17.82 7.23 4.59
CA MET A 167 -17.69 5.77 4.69
C MET A 167 -16.58 5.32 5.63
N ALA A 168 -15.49 6.08 5.71
CA ALA A 168 -14.34 5.81 6.60
C ALA A 168 -13.81 4.35 6.56
N CYS A 169 -13.58 3.80 5.37
CA CYS A 169 -13.23 2.39 5.19
C CYS A 169 -11.79 2.01 5.62
N GLU A 170 -10.94 2.97 5.98
CA GLU A 170 -9.56 2.66 6.36
C GLU A 170 -9.51 2.04 7.75
N ASN A 171 -8.78 0.94 7.88
CA ASN A 171 -8.41 0.38 9.17
C ASN A 171 -7.09 1.02 9.63
N LEU A 172 -7.15 2.09 10.44
CA LEU A 172 -5.96 2.58 11.11
C LEU A 172 -5.66 1.67 12.30
N SER A 173 -4.60 0.90 12.17
CA SER A 173 -4.23 -0.20 13.04
C SER A 173 -2.93 0.11 13.78
N GLN A 174 -2.87 -0.26 15.06
CA GLN A 174 -1.62 -0.31 15.82
C GLN A 174 -1.43 -1.69 16.42
N VAL A 175 -0.35 -2.38 16.07
CA VAL A 175 -0.04 -3.73 16.59
C VAL A 175 0.21 -3.66 18.09
N ILE A 176 -0.46 -4.51 18.87
CA ILE A 176 -0.43 -4.44 20.34
C ILE A 176 0.61 -5.37 20.99
N GLU A 177 1.02 -6.43 20.29
CA GLU A 177 1.94 -7.46 20.79
C GLU A 177 2.74 -8.13 19.66
N GLY A 178 3.71 -8.96 20.03
CA GLY A 178 4.59 -9.64 19.06
C GLY A 178 5.74 -8.77 18.55
N ARG A 179 6.48 -9.28 17.56
CA ARG A 179 7.73 -8.66 17.10
C ARG A 179 7.56 -7.31 16.40
N HIS A 180 6.32 -6.98 15.99
CA HIS A 180 5.96 -5.71 15.35
C HIS A 180 5.17 -4.78 16.28
N GLN A 181 5.20 -5.02 17.59
CA GLN A 181 4.50 -4.19 18.58
C GLN A 181 4.80 -2.71 18.36
N GLY A 182 3.74 -1.90 18.33
CA GLY A 182 3.83 -0.46 18.12
C GLY A 182 3.83 -0.02 16.66
N LEU A 183 3.93 -0.93 15.68
CA LEU A 183 3.75 -0.62 14.26
C LEU A 183 2.37 0.02 14.05
N ARG A 184 2.34 1.20 13.41
CA ARG A 184 1.12 1.95 13.09
C ARG A 184 0.96 2.04 11.58
N ILE A 185 -0.20 1.64 11.08
CA ILE A 185 -0.45 1.56 9.65
C ILE A 185 -1.93 1.81 9.32
N VAL A 186 -2.22 2.33 8.12
CA VAL A 186 -3.56 2.16 7.54
C VAL A 186 -3.56 0.90 6.68
N GLY A 187 -4.47 -0.01 7.00
CA GLY A 187 -4.59 -1.31 6.35
C GLY A 187 -4.20 -2.47 7.29
N PRO A 188 -3.74 -3.60 6.74
CA PRO A 188 -3.61 -3.84 5.29
C PRO A 188 -4.99 -3.89 4.61
N GLU A 189 -5.05 -3.46 3.35
CA GLU A 189 -6.24 -3.61 2.51
C GLU A 189 -6.36 -5.06 2.02
N PHE A 190 -7.51 -5.43 1.42
CA PHE A 190 -7.74 -6.75 0.84
C PHE A 190 -6.66 -7.13 -0.19
N GLU A 191 -6.34 -6.20 -1.09
CA GLU A 191 -5.38 -6.41 -2.17
C GLU A 191 -3.98 -6.72 -1.64
N THR A 192 -3.53 -5.92 -0.67
CA THR A 192 -2.27 -6.18 0.04
C THR A 192 -2.33 -7.55 0.74
N THR A 193 -3.43 -7.83 1.43
CA THR A 193 -3.57 -9.06 2.23
C THR A 193 -3.57 -10.32 1.39
N TYR A 194 -4.24 -10.33 0.23
CA TYR A 194 -4.13 -11.49 -0.65
C TYR A 194 -2.74 -11.56 -1.28
N ALA A 195 -2.14 -10.43 -1.66
CA ALA A 195 -0.89 -10.42 -2.42
C ALA A 195 0.33 -10.80 -1.57
N LEU A 196 0.42 -10.30 -0.33
CA LEU A 196 1.52 -10.57 0.60
C LEU A 196 1.17 -11.66 1.62
N GLY A 197 -0.12 -11.93 1.85
CA GLY A 197 -0.60 -13.04 2.68
C GLY A 197 -0.87 -14.30 1.86
N GLY A 198 -2.06 -14.35 1.23
CA GLY A 198 -2.56 -15.54 0.52
C GLY A 198 -1.60 -16.12 -0.53
N LEU A 199 -1.10 -15.28 -1.46
CA LEU A 199 -0.18 -15.74 -2.50
C LEU A 199 1.14 -16.28 -1.93
N CYS A 200 1.61 -15.73 -0.81
CA CYS A 200 2.85 -16.11 -0.14
C CYS A 200 2.65 -17.11 1.00
N MET A 201 1.42 -17.56 1.25
CA MET A 201 1.03 -18.46 2.35
C MET A 201 1.50 -17.95 3.73
N ILE A 202 1.42 -16.64 3.96
CA ILE A 202 1.62 -16.03 5.28
C ILE A 202 0.26 -16.01 5.99
N ASP A 203 0.20 -16.56 7.20
CA ASP A 203 -1.01 -16.77 7.99
C ASP A 203 -1.11 -15.86 9.22
N ASP A 204 -0.40 -14.73 9.22
CA ASP A 204 -0.50 -13.73 10.27
C ASP A 204 -0.69 -12.33 9.67
N ILE A 205 -1.85 -11.71 9.92
CA ILE A 205 -2.17 -10.37 9.42
C ILE A 205 -1.19 -9.28 9.89
N THR A 206 -0.53 -9.46 11.03
CA THR A 206 0.48 -8.49 11.52
C THR A 206 1.79 -8.59 10.75
N GLU A 207 2.12 -9.77 10.24
CA GLU A 207 3.26 -9.98 9.33
C GLU A 207 2.97 -9.39 7.94
N VAL A 208 1.72 -9.54 7.45
CA VAL A 208 1.26 -8.85 6.24
C VAL A 208 1.32 -7.33 6.43
N ALA A 209 0.87 -6.81 7.59
CA ALA A 209 0.94 -5.39 7.91
C ALA A 209 2.40 -4.86 7.92
N TYR A 210 3.34 -5.64 8.46
CA TYR A 210 4.76 -5.33 8.40
C TYR A 210 5.29 -5.25 6.96
N LEU A 211 4.96 -6.22 6.11
CA LEU A 211 5.34 -6.16 4.69
C LEU A 211 4.67 -5.00 3.95
N ASN A 212 3.43 -4.63 4.29
CA ASN A 212 2.77 -3.44 3.76
C ASN A 212 3.53 -2.15 4.15
N ASP A 213 3.92 -1.99 5.43
CA ASP A 213 4.68 -0.82 5.88
C ASP A 213 6.01 -0.67 5.13
N ILE A 214 6.71 -1.78 4.86
CA ILE A 214 7.90 -1.78 4.00
C ILE A 214 7.57 -1.25 2.60
N CYS A 215 6.46 -1.69 2.01
CA CYS A 215 6.05 -1.25 0.67
C CYS A 215 5.72 0.24 0.64
N ASP A 216 4.96 0.74 1.62
CA ASP A 216 4.59 2.15 1.72
C ASP A 216 5.83 3.03 1.89
N ARG A 217 6.75 2.66 2.80
CA ARG A 217 8.02 3.37 3.02
C ARG A 217 8.91 3.41 1.79
N LEU A 218 9.06 2.27 1.12
CA LEU A 218 9.90 2.16 -0.06
C LEU A 218 9.24 2.77 -1.31
N GLY A 219 7.92 2.94 -1.30
CA GLY A 219 7.10 3.41 -2.41
C GLY A 219 6.90 2.35 -3.50
N MET A 220 6.35 1.18 -3.16
CA MET A 220 6.10 0.06 -4.09
C MET A 220 4.65 -0.45 -4.06
N ASP A 221 4.13 -0.82 -5.23
CA ASP A 221 2.81 -1.46 -5.39
C ASP A 221 2.75 -2.84 -4.72
N THR A 222 2.02 -2.97 -3.60
CA THR A 222 1.87 -4.22 -2.83
C THR A 222 1.34 -5.38 -3.68
N ILE A 223 0.44 -5.12 -4.63
CA ILE A 223 -0.11 -6.16 -5.52
C ILE A 223 1.02 -6.72 -6.38
N THR A 224 1.79 -5.85 -7.02
CA THR A 224 2.87 -6.27 -7.92
C THR A 224 3.99 -6.95 -7.14
N VAL A 225 4.43 -6.39 -6.01
CA VAL A 225 5.52 -7.03 -5.24
C VAL A 225 5.10 -8.33 -4.58
N GLY A 226 3.86 -8.46 -4.09
CA GLY A 226 3.37 -9.73 -3.54
C GLY A 226 3.30 -10.84 -4.60
N ASN A 227 2.84 -10.50 -5.81
CA ASN A 227 2.90 -11.43 -6.94
C ASN A 227 4.33 -11.83 -7.31
N LEU A 228 5.27 -10.87 -7.31
CA LEU A 228 6.68 -11.14 -7.58
C LEU A 228 7.33 -11.98 -6.50
N ALA A 229 7.00 -11.76 -5.22
CA ALA A 229 7.49 -12.56 -4.11
C ALA A 229 7.01 -14.01 -4.24
N ALA A 230 5.71 -14.23 -4.43
CA ALA A 230 5.14 -15.56 -4.64
C ALA A 230 5.69 -16.25 -5.91
N PHE A 231 5.88 -15.50 -7.00
CA PHE A 231 6.55 -15.99 -8.21
C PHE A 231 7.98 -16.42 -7.94
N THR A 232 8.72 -15.65 -7.13
CA THR A 232 10.12 -15.92 -6.78
C THR A 232 10.24 -17.16 -5.91
N ILE A 233 9.32 -17.38 -4.96
CA ILE A 233 9.21 -18.62 -4.19
C ILE A 233 9.07 -19.82 -5.14
N GLU A 234 8.05 -19.79 -6.02
CA GLU A 234 7.82 -20.86 -7.00
C GLU A 234 9.01 -21.10 -7.94
N ALA A 235 9.62 -20.03 -8.46
CA ALA A 235 10.79 -20.14 -9.32
C ALA A 235 11.97 -20.77 -8.57
N SER A 236 12.22 -20.38 -7.32
CA SER A 236 13.28 -20.92 -6.47
C SER A 236 13.04 -22.39 -6.08
N HIS A 237 11.78 -22.83 -6.10
CA HIS A 237 11.38 -24.22 -5.90
C HIS A 237 11.73 -25.11 -7.09
N ARG A 238 11.61 -24.56 -8.30
CA ARG A 238 11.78 -25.31 -9.55
C ARG A 238 13.22 -25.32 -10.06
N LYS A 239 13.98 -24.26 -9.80
CA LYS A 239 15.37 -24.14 -10.22
C LYS A 239 16.15 -23.18 -9.34
N SER A 240 17.47 -23.25 -9.41
CA SER A 240 18.33 -22.28 -8.74
C SER A 240 18.27 -20.94 -9.47
N ILE A 241 17.73 -19.92 -8.78
CA ILE A 241 17.70 -18.52 -9.24
C ILE A 241 18.63 -17.63 -8.39
N GLY A 242 19.59 -18.24 -7.69
CA GLY A 242 20.55 -17.57 -6.81
C GLY A 242 20.01 -17.26 -5.41
N ILE A 243 18.72 -17.49 -5.15
CA ILE A 243 18.12 -17.48 -3.82
C ILE A 243 17.18 -18.67 -3.66
N ARG A 244 16.89 -19.04 -2.41
CA ARG A 244 15.86 -19.98 -2.03
C ARG A 244 14.92 -19.29 -1.05
N LEU A 245 13.63 -19.25 -1.36
CA LEU A 245 12.59 -18.71 -0.49
C LEU A 245 11.52 -19.78 -0.32
N GLU A 246 10.95 -19.86 0.88
CA GLU A 246 9.86 -20.78 1.18
C GLU A 246 8.55 -20.01 1.36
N TYR A 247 7.44 -20.72 1.16
CA TYR A 247 6.12 -20.20 1.52
C TYR A 247 6.05 -19.91 3.03
N GLY A 248 5.50 -18.76 3.41
CA GLY A 248 5.47 -18.28 4.80
C GLY A 248 6.75 -17.60 5.29
N ASP A 249 7.82 -17.50 4.48
CA ASP A 249 9.08 -16.86 4.88
C ASP A 249 8.99 -15.33 4.83
N VAL A 250 8.44 -14.73 5.90
CA VAL A 250 8.24 -13.28 5.98
C VAL A 250 9.55 -12.50 5.90
N ASP A 251 10.60 -12.94 6.58
CA ASP A 251 11.87 -12.22 6.65
C ASP A 251 12.62 -12.30 5.32
N GLY A 252 12.56 -13.45 4.63
CA GLY A 252 13.07 -13.61 3.28
C GLY A 252 12.34 -12.72 2.27
N ILE A 253 11.01 -12.61 2.38
CA ILE A 253 10.21 -11.70 1.55
C ILE A 253 10.57 -10.24 1.85
N ALA A 254 10.66 -9.84 3.11
CA ALA A 254 11.08 -8.49 3.50
C ALA A 254 12.45 -8.14 2.90
N ALA A 255 13.42 -9.04 3.01
CA ALA A 255 14.75 -8.86 2.41
C ALA A 255 14.68 -8.73 0.87
N LEU A 256 13.80 -9.48 0.22
CA LEU A 256 13.55 -9.38 -1.22
C LEU A 256 12.98 -8.01 -1.60
N LEU A 257 12.01 -7.48 -0.85
CA LEU A 257 11.41 -6.16 -1.07
C LEU A 257 12.48 -5.05 -1.04
N TYR A 258 13.38 -5.08 -0.04
CA TYR A 258 14.50 -4.13 0.01
C TYR A 258 15.42 -4.25 -1.20
N LYS A 259 15.75 -5.48 -1.64
CA LYS A 259 16.57 -5.70 -2.85
C LYS A 259 15.89 -5.17 -4.11
N ILE A 260 14.57 -5.34 -4.24
CA ILE A 260 13.79 -4.81 -5.36
C ILE A 260 13.85 -3.28 -5.37
N ALA A 261 13.49 -2.63 -4.27
CA ALA A 261 13.51 -1.17 -4.16
C ALA A 261 14.91 -0.60 -4.45
N ARG A 262 15.95 -1.35 -4.06
CA ARG A 262 17.35 -0.99 -4.27
C ARG A 262 17.89 -1.38 -5.66
N LYS A 263 17.17 -2.16 -6.46
CA LYS A 263 17.67 -2.81 -7.69
C LYS A 263 19.01 -3.54 -7.47
N GLU A 264 19.12 -4.32 -6.40
CA GLU A 264 20.34 -5.05 -6.02
C GLU A 264 20.21 -6.55 -6.32
N GLY A 265 21.17 -7.11 -7.06
CA GLY A 265 21.19 -8.54 -7.40
C GLY A 265 19.89 -8.97 -8.10
N ILE A 266 19.23 -10.01 -7.58
CA ILE A 266 17.93 -10.48 -8.08
C ILE A 266 16.84 -9.40 -8.06
N GLY A 267 16.95 -8.42 -7.16
CA GLY A 267 16.05 -7.29 -7.07
C GLY A 267 16.06 -6.41 -8.33
N ALA A 268 17.19 -6.33 -9.05
CA ALA A 268 17.27 -5.59 -10.31
C ALA A 268 16.38 -6.23 -11.40
N ILE A 269 16.35 -7.56 -11.47
CA ILE A 269 15.51 -8.32 -12.41
C ILE A 269 14.03 -8.13 -12.04
N LEU A 270 13.71 -8.31 -10.76
CA LEU A 270 12.34 -8.23 -10.26
C LEU A 270 11.76 -6.81 -10.34
N ALA A 271 12.59 -5.77 -10.21
CA ALA A 271 12.16 -4.38 -10.34
C ALA A 271 11.63 -4.02 -11.74
N GLU A 272 11.91 -4.82 -12.75
CA GLU A 272 11.37 -4.68 -14.11
C GLU A 272 10.00 -5.37 -14.29
N GLY A 273 9.52 -6.10 -13.27
CA GLY A 273 8.22 -6.75 -13.23
C GLY A 273 8.20 -8.19 -13.75
N VAL A 274 7.06 -8.87 -13.56
CA VAL A 274 6.97 -10.34 -13.72
C VAL A 274 7.25 -10.82 -15.14
N ARG A 275 6.86 -10.05 -16.15
CA ARG A 275 7.13 -10.41 -17.56
C ARG A 275 8.62 -10.44 -17.87
N TYR A 276 9.37 -9.48 -17.33
CA TYR A 276 10.81 -9.42 -17.50
C TYR A 276 11.49 -10.54 -16.72
N ALA A 277 11.15 -10.69 -15.43
CA ALA A 277 11.71 -11.74 -14.58
C ALA A 277 11.46 -13.15 -15.12
N ALA A 278 10.25 -13.45 -15.59
CA ALA A 278 9.94 -14.75 -16.19
C ALA A 278 10.74 -15.01 -17.47
N LYS A 279 10.96 -13.98 -18.30
CA LYS A 279 11.81 -14.12 -19.50
C LYS A 279 13.26 -14.39 -19.15
N GLU A 280 13.82 -13.65 -18.18
CA GLU A 280 15.22 -13.81 -17.75
C GLU A 280 15.49 -15.17 -17.14
N TRP A 281 14.52 -15.72 -16.41
CA TRP A 281 14.68 -17.03 -15.81
C TRP A 281 14.42 -18.17 -16.80
N GLY A 282 13.57 -17.96 -17.82
CA GLY A 282 13.04 -19.03 -18.68
C GLY A 282 12.16 -20.00 -17.90
#